data_AF-C0GKI7-F1
#
_entry.id   AF-C0GKI7-F1
#
_cell.length_a   1.000
_cell.length_b   1.000
_cell.length_c   1.000
_cell.angle_alpha   90.00
_cell.angle_beta   90.00
_cell.angle_gamma   90.00
#
_symmetry.space_group_name_H-M   'P 1'
#
loop_
_entity.id
_entity.type
_entity.pdbx_description
1 polymer ?
#
loop_
_entity_poly.entity_id
_entity_poly.type
_entity_poly.pdbx_seq_one_letter_code
_entity_poly.pdbx_strand_id
1 'polypeptide(L)' 'MHCPLCGSIDTGKVGTEQYYCWNCLHEFAMQGQEGFTAYYVDEEGTLVSLNELAQDGQAVEENLLG' A
#
# COMPACT_ATOMS: atom_id res chain seq x y z
N MET A 1 -11.14 11.90 -2.96
CA MET A 1 -11.71 10.57 -3.29
C MET A 1 -11.73 9.76 -2.02
N HIS A 2 -12.48 8.65 -1.96
CA HIS A 2 -12.45 7.82 -0.76
C HIS A 2 -11.33 6.80 -0.91
N CYS A 3 -10.52 6.65 0.13
CA CYS A 3 -9.51 5.61 0.17
C CYS A 3 -10.20 4.24 0.14
N PRO A 4 -9.87 3.35 -0.81
CA PRO A 4 -10.50 2.04 -0.88
C PRO A 4 -10.09 1.11 0.27
N LEU A 5 -9.02 1.45 1.02
CA LEU A 5 -8.54 0.66 2.16
C LEU A 5 -9.20 1.04 3.49
N CYS A 6 -9.30 2.34 3.79
CA CYS A 6 -9.79 2.82 5.08
C CYS A 6 -11.06 3.68 5.00
N GLY A 7 -11.54 4.00 3.80
CA GLY A 7 -12.72 4.84 3.57
C GLY A 7 -12.52 6.33 3.84
N SER A 8 -11.34 6.79 4.27
CA SER A 8 -11.08 8.21 4.53
C SER A 8 -11.16 9.06 3.25
N ILE A 9 -11.61 10.31 3.40
CA ILE A 9 -11.59 11.33 2.35
C ILE A 9 -10.26 12.05 2.21
N ASP A 10 -9.35 11.87 3.19
CA ASP A 10 -8.04 12.52 3.27
C ASP A 10 -7.07 11.84 2.29
N THR A 11 -7.42 11.92 1.01
CA THR A 11 -6.66 11.39 -0.12
C THR A 11 -6.25 12.52 -1.05
N GLY A 12 -5.03 12.42 -1.57
CA GLY A 12 -4.42 13.37 -2.48
C GLY A 12 -3.86 12.67 -3.70
N LYS A 13 -3.93 13.33 -4.86
CA LYS A 13 -3.40 12.80 -6.13
C LYS A 13 -1.89 13.02 -6.19
N VAL A 14 -1.13 11.95 -6.41
CA VAL A 14 0.34 11.97 -6.48
C VAL A 14 0.87 11.63 -7.88
N GLY A 15 0.03 11.08 -8.75
CA GLY A 15 0.37 10.78 -10.14
C GLY A 15 -0.86 10.58 -11.03
N THR A 16 -0.67 10.04 -12.23
CA THR A 16 -1.78 9.69 -13.14
C THR A 16 -2.52 8.49 -12.57
N GLU A 17 -3.77 8.70 -12.14
CA GLU A 17 -4.60 7.66 -11.50
C GLU A 17 -4.00 7.08 -10.21
N GLN A 18 -3.03 7.78 -9.62
CA GLN A 18 -2.34 7.39 -8.38
C GLN A 18 -2.64 8.39 -7.25
N TYR A 19 -2.91 7.84 -6.07
CA TYR A 19 -3.41 8.57 -4.92
C TYR A 19 -2.75 8.09 -3.64
N TYR A 20 -2.46 9.02 -2.73
CA TYR A 20 -1.98 8.72 -1.40
C TYR A 20 -3.08 8.98 -0.38
N CYS A 21 -3.15 8.21 0.70
CA CYS A 21 -4.06 8.44 1.82
C CYS A 21 -3.30 8.85 3.08
N TRP A 22 -3.60 10.03 3.60
CA TRP A 22 -2.95 10.59 4.79
C TRP A 22 -3.35 9.88 6.08
N ASN A 23 -4.49 9.18 6.07
CA ASN A 23 -5.00 8.49 7.25
C ASN A 23 -4.41 7.08 7.45
N CYS A 24 -4.21 6.32 6.36
CA CYS A 24 -3.66 4.97 6.45
C CYS A 24 -2.26 4.81 5.88
N LEU A 25 -1.64 5.88 5.33
CA LEU A 25 -0.29 5.87 4.78
C LEU A 25 -0.09 4.92 3.59
N HIS A 26 -1.14 4.69 2.82
CA HIS A 26 -1.08 3.86 1.61
C HIS A 26 -1.17 4.71 0.35
N GLU A 27 -0.30 4.42 -0.60
CA GLU A 27 -0.45 4.82 -2.00
C GLU A 27 -1.28 3.77 -2.75
N PHE A 28 -2.20 4.20 -3.61
CA PHE A 28 -3.01 3.31 -4.41
C PHE A 28 -3.27 3.86 -5.81
N ALA A 29 -3.34 2.97 -6.78
CA ALA A 29 -3.65 3.27 -8.17
C ALA A 29 -4.91 2.52 -8.60
N MET A 30 -5.80 3.21 -9.30
CA MET A 30 -7.04 2.62 -9.81
C MET A 30 -6.77 1.90 -11.12
N GLN A 31 -7.15 0.62 -11.24
CA GLN A 31 -7.09 -0.16 -12.47
C GLN A 31 -8.51 -0.39 -12.99
N GLY A 32 -8.97 0.52 -13.86
CA GLY A 32 -10.27 0.41 -14.52
C GLY A 32 -11.46 0.39 -13.55
N GLN A 33 -12.47 -0.41 -13.85
CA GLN A 33 -13.76 -0.39 -13.13
C GLN A 33 -13.80 -1.22 -11.84
N GLU A 34 -12.90 -2.19 -11.65
CA GLU A 34 -13.03 -3.19 -10.57
C GLU A 34 -11.76 -3.47 -9.78
N GLY A 35 -10.61 -2.87 -10.15
CA GLY A 35 -9.32 -3.13 -9.50
C GLY A 35 -8.68 -1.88 -8.91
N PHE A 36 -7.92 -2.07 -7.84
CA PHE A 36 -6.90 -1.12 -7.42
C PHE A 36 -5.66 -1.88 -6.95
N THR A 37 -4.49 -1.29 -7.16
CA THR A 37 -3.23 -1.73 -6.56
C THR A 37 -2.89 -0.78 -5.42
N ALA A 38 -2.38 -1.31 -4.30
CA ALA A 38 -2.04 -0.49 -3.15
C ALA A 38 -0.71 -0.91 -2.52
N TYR A 39 0.00 0.10 -2.03
CA TYR A 39 1.34 0.02 -1.47
C TYR A 39 1.34 0.76 -0.13
N TYR A 40 1.93 0.18 0.89
CA TYR A 40 2.25 0.88 2.13
C TYR A 40 3.50 1.74 1.90
N VAL A 41 3.47 2.99 2.37
CA VAL A 41 4.63 3.88 2.35
C VAL A 41 5.32 3.76 3.71
N ASP A 42 6.53 3.23 3.74
CA ASP A 42 7.28 3.11 4.98
C ASP A 42 7.83 4.45 5.50
N GLU A 43 8.50 4.41 6.65
CA GLU A 43 9.06 5.60 7.29
C GLU A 43 10.15 6.31 6.47
N GLU A 44 10.80 5.57 5.56
CA GLU A 44 11.81 6.12 4.64
C GLU A 44 11.20 6.57 3.31
N GLY A 45 9.89 6.37 3.11
CA GLY A 45 9.18 6.73 1.89
C GLY A 45 9.22 5.66 0.79
N THR A 46 9.65 4.44 1.11
CA THR A 46 9.68 3.32 0.17
C THR A 46 8.29 2.70 0.05
N LEU A 47 7.93 2.28 -1.17
CA LEU A 47 6.67 1.60 -1.45
C LEU A 47 6.81 0.10 -1.21
N VAL A 48 6.03 -0.43 -0.27
CA VAL A 48 5.94 -1.86 0.05
C VAL A 48 4.60 -2.40 -0.46
N SER A 49 4.61 -3.41 -1.32
CA SER A 49 3.37 -3.98 -1.85
C SER A 49 2.59 -4.70 -0.75
N LEU A 50 1.29 -4.39 -0.65
CA LEU A 50 0.41 -5.13 0.27
C LEU A 50 0.26 -6.61 -0.10
N ASN A 51 0.45 -6.95 -1.37
CA ASN A 51 0.40 -8.34 -1.81
C ASN A 51 1.62 -9.13 -1.33
N GLU A 52 2.78 -8.49 -1.21
CA GLU A 52 4.00 -9.10 -0.65
C GLU A 52 3.84 -9.28 0.87
N LEU A 53 3.31 -8.27 1.58
CA LEU A 53 3.03 -8.37 3.02
C LEU A 53 2.00 -9.45 3.37
N ALA A 54 1.01 -9.67 2.51
CA ALA A 54 0.02 -10.73 2.69
C ALA A 54 0.62 -12.14 2.46
N GLN A 55 1.67 -12.25 1.65
CA GLN A 55 2.35 -13.51 1.33
C GLN A 55 3.45 -13.85 2.34
N ASP A 56 4.11 -12.85 2.93
CA ASP A 56 5.14 -13.01 3.96
C ASP A 56 4.58 -13.37 5.37
N GLY A 57 3.26 -13.53 5.50
CA GLY A 57 2.62 -14.09 6.70
C GLY A 57 2.98 -15.56 7.00
N GLN A 58 3.87 -16.19 6.22
CA GLN A 58 4.45 -17.50 6.49
C GLN A 58 5.99 -17.45 6.50
N ALA A 59 6.56 -17.53 7.71
CA ALA A 59 7.94 -17.89 8.06
C ALA A 59 9.08 -16.89 7.74
N VAL A 60 9.28 -15.91 8.64
CA VAL A 60 10.63 -15.52 9.06
C VAL A 60 11.13 -16.51 10.11
N GLU A 61 11.55 -17.71 9.69
CA GLU A 61 12.41 -18.59 10.49
C GLU A 61 13.85 -18.54 9.93
N GLU A 62 14.72 -17.98 10.76
CA GLU A 62 16.14 -18.32 10.95
C GLU A 62 17.09 -18.25 9.75
N ASN A 63 17.81 -17.13 9.63
CA ASN A 63 19.19 -17.11 9.13
C ASN A 63 20.04 -16.13 9.94
N LEU A 64 20.15 -16.36 11.26
CA LEU A 64 21.11 -15.65 12.12
C LEU A 64 22.12 -16.56 12.83
N LEU A 65 22.34 -17.79 12.38
CA LEU A 65 23.51 -18.57 12.81
C LEU A 65 24.12 -19.32 11.63
N GLY A 66 25.06 -18.64 10.98
CA GLY A 66 26.08 -19.21 10.09
C GLY A 66 27.36 -18.42 10.26
#